data_AF-A0A4P6ZVI7-F1
#
_entry.id   AF-A0A4P6ZVI7-F1
#
_cell.length_a   1.000
_cell.length_b   1.000
_cell.length_c   1.000
_cell.angle_alpha   90.00
_cell.angle_beta   90.00
_cell.angle_gamma   90.00
#
_symmetry.space_group_name_H-M   'P 1'
#
loop_
_entity.id
_entity.type
_entity.pdbx_description
1 polymer ?
#
loop_
_entity_poly.entity_id
_entity_poly.type
_entity_poly.pdbx_seq_one_letter_code
_entity_poly.pdbx_strand_id
1 'polypeptide(L)'
;MKKLLLLLASLSLVLAACSGDKEETKETTNEETSTEEKVNPAGDMMKFYLSISNSINEVDADLNAYESAKAVEELPEGAELKTMQDAAKTAADNAAAKVEELEVPAELKDQQEAIDSALTKMHEAYTLKSEALATEGEVVLDEANAKFEEADAELNKVLEEVGLAGSSILNEVSL
;
A
#
# COMPACT_ATOMS: atom_id res chain seq x y z
N MET A 1 -12.81 -47.60 -35.92
CA MET A 1 -11.82 -46.70 -36.58
C MET A 1 -10.87 -46.26 -35.46
N LYS A 2 -9.53 -46.44 -35.44
CA LYS A 2 -8.46 -46.12 -36.44
C LYS A 2 -8.55 -44.66 -36.89
N LYS A 3 -7.61 -43.72 -36.66
CA LYS A 3 -6.35 -43.66 -35.86
C LYS A 3 -6.59 -42.70 -34.63
N LEU A 4 -5.68 -42.02 -33.90
CA LEU A 4 -4.21 -41.95 -33.69
C LEU A 4 -4.05 -41.42 -32.22
N LEU A 5 -3.27 -41.96 -31.28
CA LEU A 5 -1.81 -41.99 -31.05
C LEU A 5 -1.15 -40.61 -30.74
N LEU A 6 -0.40 -40.59 -29.62
CA LEU A 6 0.25 -39.45 -28.97
C LEU A 6 1.23 -38.64 -29.84
N LEU A 7 1.54 -37.42 -29.37
CA LEU A 7 2.87 -36.81 -29.52
C LEU A 7 3.28 -36.10 -28.21
N LEU A 8 4.30 -36.65 -27.54
CA LEU A 8 5.13 -35.88 -26.59
C LEU A 8 6.22 -35.16 -27.39
N ALA A 9 6.59 -33.96 -26.96
CA ALA A 9 7.77 -33.24 -27.47
C ALA A 9 8.55 -32.62 -26.28
N SER A 10 9.28 -33.46 -25.55
CA SER A 10 10.25 -33.00 -24.55
C SER A 10 11.46 -32.41 -25.25
N LEU A 11 11.76 -31.13 -25.03
CA LEU A 11 12.98 -30.49 -25.53
C LEU A 11 13.99 -30.32 -24.40
N SER A 12 15.03 -31.16 -24.40
CA SER A 12 16.06 -31.17 -23.37
C SER A 12 17.01 -29.99 -23.51
N LEU A 13 17.15 -29.16 -22.47
CA LEU A 13 18.29 -28.25 -22.37
C LEU A 13 19.56 -29.05 -22.07
N VAL A 14 20.44 -29.18 -23.06
CA VAL A 14 21.79 -29.70 -22.87
C VAL A 14 22.65 -28.57 -22.33
N LEU A 15 22.86 -28.55 -21.01
CA LEU A 15 23.88 -27.70 -20.40
C LEU A 15 25.27 -28.24 -20.76
N ALA A 16 25.92 -27.60 -21.73
CA ALA A 16 27.29 -27.90 -22.10
C ALA A 16 28.23 -27.46 -20.95
N ALA A 17 28.90 -28.43 -20.34
CA ALA A 17 29.93 -28.19 -19.33
C ALA A 17 31.29 -27.86 -19.98
N CYS A 18 32.14 -27.19 -19.21
CA CYS A 18 33.56 -26.94 -19.48
C CYS A 18 33.91 -26.13 -20.74
N SER A 19 34.36 -24.89 -20.50
CA SER A 19 35.77 -24.58 -20.76
C SER A 19 36.35 -23.92 -19.50
N GLY A 20 37.67 -24.01 -19.32
CA GLY A 20 38.35 -23.41 -18.17
C GLY A 20 39.87 -23.40 -18.35
N ASP A 21 40.55 -23.17 -17.23
CA ASP A 21 42.01 -23.06 -17.08
C ASP A 21 42.65 -21.70 -17.44
N LYS A 22 43.92 -21.54 -17.04
CA LYS A 22 44.61 -20.29 -16.65
C LYS A 22 45.28 -19.56 -17.82
N GLU A 23 45.52 -18.25 -17.67
CA GLU A 23 46.85 -17.73 -17.29
C GLU A 23 46.82 -16.24 -16.86
N GLU A 24 47.96 -15.75 -16.34
CA GLU A 24 48.13 -14.45 -15.67
C GLU A 24 48.29 -13.27 -16.66
N THR A 25 48.11 -12.02 -16.18
CA THR A 25 49.15 -10.96 -16.30
C THR A 25 48.70 -9.61 -15.70
N LYS A 26 49.40 -9.19 -14.63
CA LYS A 26 49.65 -7.82 -14.13
C LYS A 26 48.51 -6.89 -13.67
N GLU A 27 48.91 -6.05 -12.72
CA GLU A 27 48.21 -4.87 -12.24
C GLU A 27 47.91 -3.86 -13.37
N THR A 28 46.80 -3.16 -13.24
CA THR A 28 46.74 -1.73 -13.56
C THR A 28 45.75 -1.08 -12.60
N THR A 29 46.10 0.07 -12.04
CA THR A 29 45.18 0.86 -11.20
C THR A 29 43.91 1.15 -11.98
N ASN A 30 42.77 0.77 -11.44
CA ASN A 30 41.47 1.24 -11.89
C ASN A 30 40.64 1.65 -10.68
N GLU A 31 39.67 2.52 -10.92
CA GLU A 31 39.02 3.33 -9.89
C GLU A 31 38.39 2.51 -8.76
N GLU A 32 38.35 3.12 -7.57
CA GLU A 32 37.19 2.90 -6.69
C GLU A 32 35.96 3.36 -7.48
N THR A 33 35.35 2.44 -8.22
CA THR A 33 33.99 2.60 -8.71
C THR A 33 33.10 2.65 -7.47
N SER A 34 32.98 3.86 -6.90
CA SER A 34 31.86 4.23 -6.07
C SER A 34 30.63 3.93 -6.90
N THR A 35 30.00 2.78 -6.64
CA THR A 35 28.65 2.52 -7.09
C THR A 35 27.78 3.51 -6.35
N GLU A 36 27.63 4.70 -6.94
CA GLU A 36 26.48 5.57 -6.70
C GLU A 36 25.26 4.64 -6.75
N GLU A 37 24.63 4.41 -5.61
CA GLU A 37 23.40 3.64 -5.57
C GLU A 37 22.42 4.36 -6.48
N LYS A 38 22.03 3.70 -7.57
CA LYS A 38 21.08 4.27 -8.50
C LYS A 38 19.77 4.43 -7.76
N VAL A 39 19.50 5.68 -7.37
CA VAL A 39 18.24 6.13 -6.77
C VAL A 39 17.11 5.48 -7.54
N ASN A 40 16.22 4.80 -6.82
CA ASN A 40 15.19 3.96 -7.41
C ASN A 40 13.81 4.40 -6.88
N PRO A 41 13.31 5.60 -7.26
CA PRO A 41 12.06 6.13 -6.70
C PRO A 41 10.88 5.16 -6.86
N ALA A 42 10.83 4.39 -7.95
CA ALA A 42 9.85 3.32 -8.13
C ALA A 42 9.96 2.22 -7.05
N GLY A 43 11.16 1.76 -6.73
CA GLY A 43 11.39 0.76 -5.68
C GLY A 43 11.18 1.28 -4.27
N ASP A 44 11.48 2.56 -4.02
CA ASP A 44 11.35 3.18 -2.70
C ASP A 44 9.90 3.64 -2.44
N MET A 45 9.21 4.17 -3.45
CA MET A 45 7.77 4.44 -3.41
C MET A 45 6.96 3.16 -3.23
N MET A 46 7.34 2.05 -3.88
CA MET A 46 6.67 0.76 -3.66
C MET A 46 6.77 0.29 -2.20
N LYS A 47 7.92 0.46 -1.53
CA LYS A 47 8.07 0.14 -0.10
C LYS A 47 7.21 1.07 0.75
N PHE A 48 7.23 2.37 0.46
CA PHE A 48 6.53 3.37 1.24
C PHE A 48 5.00 3.23 1.12
N TYR A 49 4.50 3.04 -0.10
CA TYR A 49 3.09 2.78 -0.37
C TYR A 49 2.59 1.52 0.35
N LEU A 50 3.38 0.44 0.36
CA LEU A 50 3.08 -0.74 1.17
C LEU A 50 3.15 -0.47 2.68
N SER A 51 4.00 0.45 3.16
CA SER A 51 3.98 0.83 4.57
C SER A 51 2.70 1.56 4.97
N ILE A 52 2.13 2.40 4.09
CA ILE A 52 0.81 3.04 4.31
C ILE A 52 -0.26 1.97 4.54
N SER A 53 -0.43 1.02 3.61
CA SER A 53 -1.49 0.01 3.75
C SER A 53 -1.24 -0.94 4.93
N ASN A 54 0.00 -1.34 5.23
CA ASN A 54 0.28 -2.17 6.40
C ASN A 54 0.03 -1.43 7.73
N SER A 55 0.48 -0.18 7.88
CA SER A 55 0.31 0.58 9.14
C SER A 55 -1.14 0.92 9.46
N ILE A 56 -2.01 1.00 8.45
CA ILE A 56 -3.46 1.17 8.63
C ILE A 56 -4.13 -0.19 8.96
N ASN A 57 -3.86 -1.24 8.19
CA ASN A 57 -4.38 -2.62 8.44
C ASN A 57 -3.95 -3.20 9.81
N GLU A 58 -2.92 -2.64 10.46
CA GLU A 58 -2.55 -3.00 11.84
C GLU A 58 -3.62 -2.62 12.89
N VAL A 59 -4.51 -1.67 12.59
CA VAL A 59 -5.38 -1.02 13.60
C VAL A 59 -6.83 -0.77 13.16
N ASP A 60 -7.15 -0.90 11.87
CA ASP A 60 -8.46 -0.53 11.29
C ASP A 60 -9.59 -1.57 11.46
N ALA A 61 -9.29 -2.79 11.93
CA ALA A 61 -10.18 -3.94 11.78
C ALA A 61 -11.61 -3.75 12.36
N ASP A 62 -11.75 -3.05 13.49
CA ASP A 62 -13.06 -2.76 14.10
C ASP A 62 -13.84 -1.67 13.32
N LEU A 63 -13.15 -0.74 12.66
CA LEU A 63 -13.74 0.25 11.76
C LEU A 63 -14.24 -0.42 10.47
N ASN A 64 -13.39 -1.25 9.86
CA ASN A 64 -13.73 -2.04 8.68
C ASN A 64 -14.91 -2.99 8.92
N ALA A 65 -15.01 -3.57 10.13
CA ALA A 65 -16.17 -4.35 10.54
C ALA A 65 -17.45 -3.50 10.66
N TYR A 66 -17.36 -2.28 11.19
CA TYR A 66 -18.50 -1.36 11.31
C TYR A 66 -18.99 -0.86 9.94
N GLU A 67 -18.08 -0.42 9.07
CA GLU A 67 -18.44 0.06 7.73
C GLU A 67 -19.00 -1.08 6.86
N SER A 68 -18.43 -2.28 6.94
CA SER A 68 -18.99 -3.49 6.31
C SER A 68 -20.44 -3.76 6.78
N ALA A 69 -20.68 -3.79 8.09
CA ALA A 69 -22.02 -4.06 8.64
C ALA A 69 -23.03 -2.95 8.30
N LYS A 70 -22.59 -1.69 8.26
CA LYS A 70 -23.38 -0.54 7.80
C LYS A 70 -23.76 -0.68 6.32
N ALA A 71 -22.82 -1.11 5.47
CA ALA A 71 -23.03 -1.25 4.02
C ALA A 71 -24.02 -2.36 3.62
N VAL A 72 -24.20 -3.40 4.46
CA VAL A 72 -25.17 -4.49 4.22
C VAL A 72 -26.46 -4.39 5.04
N GLU A 73 -26.67 -3.28 5.78
CA GLU A 73 -27.81 -3.07 6.70
C GLU A 73 -27.87 -4.08 7.87
N GLU A 74 -26.77 -4.74 8.23
CA GLU A 74 -26.67 -5.74 9.32
C GLU A 74 -26.03 -5.17 10.62
N LEU A 75 -26.12 -3.86 10.86
CA LEU A 75 -25.70 -3.27 12.13
C LEU A 75 -26.54 -3.80 13.31
N PRO A 76 -25.93 -4.10 14.47
CA PRO A 76 -26.67 -4.46 15.68
C PRO A 76 -27.41 -3.25 16.27
N GLU A 77 -28.20 -3.47 17.33
CA GLU A 77 -28.98 -2.41 17.99
C GLU A 77 -28.45 -2.04 19.40
N GLY A 78 -28.78 -0.83 19.85
CA GLY A 78 -28.64 -0.42 21.26
C GLY A 78 -27.20 -0.46 21.80
N ALA A 79 -27.00 -1.20 22.91
CA ALA A 79 -25.70 -1.25 23.58
C ALA A 79 -24.63 -1.99 22.77
N GLU A 80 -25.03 -2.93 21.90
CA GLU A 80 -24.11 -3.66 21.02
C GLU A 80 -23.65 -2.73 19.88
N LEU A 81 -24.58 -1.96 19.29
CA LEU A 81 -24.25 -0.88 18.34
C LEU A 81 -23.26 0.12 18.92
N LYS A 82 -23.51 0.62 20.13
CA LYS A 82 -22.62 1.60 20.76
C LYS A 82 -21.24 1.01 21.05
N THR A 83 -21.17 -0.25 21.47
CA THR A 83 -19.88 -0.95 21.65
C THR A 83 -19.11 -1.05 20.32
N MET A 84 -19.80 -1.37 19.22
CA MET A 84 -19.20 -1.44 17.89
C MET A 84 -18.74 -0.07 17.38
N GLN A 85 -19.52 1.00 17.61
CA GLN A 85 -19.15 2.37 17.27
C GLN A 85 -17.94 2.86 18.08
N ASP A 86 -17.87 2.58 19.38
CA ASP A 86 -16.75 3.00 20.23
C ASP A 86 -15.44 2.25 19.86
N ALA A 87 -15.55 0.99 19.43
CA ALA A 87 -14.42 0.23 18.87
C ALA A 87 -13.96 0.80 17.52
N ALA A 88 -14.89 1.00 16.56
CA ALA A 88 -14.62 1.62 15.27
C ALA A 88 -14.02 3.03 15.41
N LYS A 89 -14.48 3.83 16.38
CA LYS A 89 -13.94 5.16 16.69
C LYS A 89 -12.49 5.08 17.17
N THR A 90 -12.19 4.09 18.02
CA THR A 90 -10.83 3.83 18.51
C THR A 90 -9.91 3.36 17.38
N ALA A 91 -10.40 2.51 16.47
CA ALA A 91 -9.69 2.11 15.26
C ALA A 91 -9.40 3.29 14.33
N ALA A 92 -10.36 4.21 14.13
CA ALA A 92 -10.16 5.44 13.37
C ALA A 92 -9.15 6.40 14.03
N ASP A 93 -9.19 6.60 15.35
CA ASP A 93 -8.18 7.36 16.10
C ASP A 93 -6.77 6.77 15.89
N ASN A 94 -6.64 5.46 16.00
CA ASN A 94 -5.36 4.75 15.82
C ASN A 94 -4.87 4.84 14.36
N ALA A 95 -5.77 4.73 13.37
CA ALA A 95 -5.42 4.84 11.95
C ALA A 95 -4.94 6.26 11.58
N ALA A 96 -5.57 7.30 12.14
CA ALA A 96 -5.08 8.68 12.00
C ALA A 96 -3.66 8.83 12.57
N ALA A 97 -3.42 8.36 13.80
CA ALA A 97 -2.10 8.41 14.43
C ALA A 97 -1.06 7.60 13.64
N LYS A 98 -1.43 6.41 13.11
CA LYS A 98 -0.56 5.58 12.26
C LYS A 98 -0.17 6.26 10.96
N VAL A 99 -1.03 7.13 10.40
CA VAL A 99 -0.71 7.95 9.23
C VAL A 99 0.19 9.14 9.60
N GLU A 100 0.01 9.75 10.78
CA GLU A 100 0.90 10.82 11.29
C GLU A 100 2.32 10.30 11.60
N GLU A 101 2.46 9.02 11.99
CA GLU A 101 3.75 8.35 12.26
C GLU A 101 4.60 8.02 11.00
N LEU A 102 4.09 8.23 9.78
CA LEU A 102 4.78 7.82 8.54
C LEU A 102 5.80 8.84 8.03
N GLU A 103 7.10 8.52 8.17
CA GLU A 103 8.20 9.30 7.59
C GLU A 103 8.38 9.02 6.08
N VAL A 104 8.24 10.05 5.23
CA VAL A 104 8.49 9.94 3.78
C VAL A 104 9.99 9.74 3.51
N PRO A 105 10.40 8.70 2.73
CA PRO A 105 11.80 8.46 2.38
C PRO A 105 12.48 9.65 1.69
N ALA A 106 13.74 9.93 2.06
CA ALA A 106 14.52 11.03 1.50
C ALA A 106 14.79 10.88 -0.01
N GLU A 107 14.71 9.65 -0.52
CA GLU A 107 14.80 9.28 -1.92
C GLU A 107 13.59 9.77 -2.74
N LEU A 108 12.46 10.08 -2.08
CA LEU A 108 11.20 10.55 -2.67
C LEU A 108 10.96 12.06 -2.47
N LYS A 109 12.00 12.81 -2.06
CA LYS A 109 11.94 14.28 -1.86
C LYS A 109 11.34 15.06 -3.05
N ASP A 110 11.49 14.55 -4.28
CA ASP A 110 11.01 15.18 -5.51
C ASP A 110 9.48 14.99 -5.70
N GLN A 111 8.88 14.06 -4.94
CA GLN A 111 7.44 13.77 -4.85
C GLN A 111 6.83 14.23 -3.51
N GLN A 112 7.66 14.70 -2.57
CA GLN A 112 7.29 14.87 -1.16
C GLN A 112 6.03 15.73 -0.95
N GLU A 113 5.88 16.87 -1.64
CA GLU A 113 4.69 17.74 -1.49
C GLU A 113 3.38 17.00 -1.81
N ALA A 114 3.38 16.10 -2.79
CA ALA A 114 2.21 15.29 -3.15
C ALA A 114 1.97 14.13 -2.17
N ILE A 115 3.03 13.54 -1.61
CA ILE A 115 2.94 12.48 -0.62
C ILE A 115 2.44 13.05 0.73
N ASP A 116 3.06 14.11 1.23
CA ASP A 116 2.66 14.81 2.46
C ASP A 116 1.21 15.31 2.36
N SER A 117 0.79 15.80 1.18
CA SER A 117 -0.61 16.17 0.87
C SER A 117 -1.57 14.99 1.01
N ALA A 118 -1.23 13.83 0.45
CA ALA A 118 -2.09 12.65 0.53
C ALA A 118 -2.17 12.07 1.95
N LEU A 119 -1.05 12.00 2.68
CA LEU A 119 -1.00 11.58 4.09
C LEU A 119 -1.85 12.52 4.97
N THR A 120 -1.74 13.84 4.75
CA THR A 120 -2.58 14.83 5.45
C THR A 120 -4.06 14.56 5.20
N LYS A 121 -4.46 14.25 3.96
CA LYS A 121 -5.86 13.93 3.64
C LYS A 121 -6.33 12.61 4.25
N MET A 122 -5.48 11.58 4.33
CA MET A 122 -5.79 10.32 5.02
C MET A 122 -6.01 10.54 6.52
N HIS A 123 -5.13 11.31 7.17
CA HIS A 123 -5.29 11.70 8.57
C HIS A 123 -6.58 12.49 8.79
N GLU A 124 -6.87 13.49 7.94
CA GLU A 124 -8.13 14.25 7.97
C GLU A 124 -9.36 13.32 7.77
N ALA A 125 -9.30 12.35 6.85
CA ALA A 125 -10.36 11.38 6.64
C ALA A 125 -10.62 10.52 7.91
N TYR A 126 -9.59 9.90 8.49
CA TYR A 126 -9.77 9.11 9.72
C TYR A 126 -10.20 9.96 10.92
N THR A 127 -9.75 11.21 11.01
CA THR A 127 -10.24 12.18 11.99
C THR A 127 -11.75 12.41 11.83
N LEU A 128 -12.22 12.67 10.61
CA LEU A 128 -13.65 12.86 10.31
C LEU A 128 -14.49 11.60 10.62
N LYS A 129 -13.98 10.39 10.32
CA LYS A 129 -14.65 9.13 10.73
C LYS A 129 -14.78 9.03 12.25
N SER A 130 -13.69 9.32 12.96
CA SER A 130 -13.64 9.31 14.42
C SER A 130 -14.59 10.34 15.06
N GLU A 131 -14.67 11.55 14.51
CA GLU A 131 -15.62 12.58 14.94
C GLU A 131 -17.07 12.16 14.68
N ALA A 132 -17.37 11.60 13.50
CA ALA A 132 -18.70 11.11 13.16
C ALA A 132 -19.14 9.95 14.07
N LEU A 133 -18.26 8.99 14.36
CA LEU A 133 -18.50 7.86 15.26
C LEU A 133 -18.64 8.28 16.74
N ALA A 134 -18.17 9.47 17.10
CA ALA A 134 -18.40 10.07 18.42
C ALA A 134 -19.79 10.72 18.58
N THR A 135 -20.57 10.86 17.51
CA THR A 135 -21.92 11.48 17.56
C THR A 135 -22.99 10.53 18.10
N GLU A 136 -24.03 11.12 18.69
CA GLU A 136 -25.23 10.39 19.13
C GLU A 136 -26.26 10.37 17.98
N GLY A 137 -26.49 9.21 17.37
CA GLY A 137 -27.51 9.01 16.34
C GLY A 137 -26.98 8.34 15.07
N GLU A 138 -27.34 8.88 13.92
CA GLU A 138 -26.93 8.36 12.61
C GLU A 138 -25.52 8.84 12.25
N VAL A 139 -24.57 7.89 12.20
CA VAL A 139 -23.20 8.13 11.75
C VAL A 139 -23.18 8.22 10.22
N VAL A 140 -22.74 9.37 9.70
CA VAL A 140 -22.55 9.65 8.26
C VAL A 140 -21.06 9.78 7.99
N LEU A 141 -20.55 9.09 6.96
CA LEU A 141 -19.11 8.98 6.68
C LEU A 141 -18.73 9.52 5.28
N ASP A 142 -19.71 9.98 4.50
CA ASP A 142 -19.58 10.37 3.09
C ASP A 142 -18.46 11.41 2.85
N GLU A 143 -18.35 12.41 3.73
CA GLU A 143 -17.30 13.45 3.66
C GLU A 143 -15.91 12.87 3.95
N ALA A 144 -15.80 11.96 4.92
CA ALA A 144 -14.55 11.27 5.25
C ALA A 144 -14.11 10.30 4.14
N ASN A 145 -15.07 9.62 3.51
CA ASN A 145 -14.78 8.68 2.42
C ASN A 145 -14.36 9.42 1.14
N ALA A 146 -15.08 10.49 0.76
CA ALA A 146 -14.65 11.37 -0.33
C ALA A 146 -13.27 12.01 -0.07
N LYS A 147 -12.97 12.33 1.19
CA LYS A 147 -11.65 12.84 1.60
C LYS A 147 -10.52 11.82 1.45
N PHE A 148 -10.81 10.54 1.69
CA PHE A 148 -9.87 9.45 1.43
C PHE A 148 -9.72 9.19 -0.07
N GLU A 149 -10.80 9.28 -0.87
CA GLU A 149 -10.74 9.21 -2.34
C GLU A 149 -9.84 10.30 -2.94
N GLU A 150 -9.83 11.52 -2.38
CA GLU A 150 -8.87 12.56 -2.78
C GLU A 150 -7.41 12.14 -2.52
N ALA A 151 -7.14 11.48 -1.39
CA ALA A 151 -5.80 11.02 -1.02
C ALA A 151 -5.34 9.85 -1.90
N ASP A 152 -6.22 8.87 -2.15
CA ASP A 152 -6.00 7.75 -3.05
C ASP A 152 -5.67 8.23 -4.46
N ALA A 153 -6.47 9.18 -4.96
CA ALA A 153 -6.26 9.78 -6.27
C ALA A 153 -4.96 10.61 -6.35
N GLU A 154 -4.40 11.10 -5.25
CA GLU A 154 -3.08 11.76 -5.23
C GLU A 154 -1.94 10.73 -5.20
N LEU A 155 -1.99 9.72 -4.32
CA LEU A 155 -0.98 8.65 -4.26
C LEU A 155 -0.89 7.86 -5.56
N ASN A 156 -2.02 7.57 -6.23
CA ASN A 156 -2.00 6.91 -7.55
C ASN A 156 -1.22 7.74 -8.60
N LYS A 157 -1.31 9.07 -8.57
CA LYS A 157 -0.50 9.92 -9.48
C LYS A 157 0.99 9.82 -9.15
N VAL A 158 1.35 9.80 -7.87
CA VAL A 158 2.75 9.63 -7.44
C VAL A 158 3.32 8.29 -7.92
N LEU A 159 2.54 7.19 -7.86
CA LEU A 159 2.93 5.89 -8.43
C LEU A 159 3.22 6.01 -9.94
N GLU A 160 2.31 6.62 -10.71
CA GLU A 160 2.48 6.82 -12.15
C GLU A 160 3.68 7.73 -12.50
N GLU A 161 3.93 8.78 -11.71
CA GLU A 161 5.05 9.71 -11.88
C GLU A 161 6.42 9.05 -11.68
N VAL A 162 6.56 8.14 -10.71
CA VAL A 162 7.79 7.35 -10.55
C VAL A 162 7.88 6.15 -11.52
N GLY A 163 6.89 5.96 -12.39
CA GLY A 163 6.88 4.93 -13.42
C GLY A 163 6.40 3.55 -12.96
N LEU A 164 5.68 3.47 -11.84
CA LEU A 164 4.92 2.29 -11.44
C LEU A 164 3.58 2.23 -12.20
N ALA A 165 2.89 1.10 -12.09
CA ALA A 165 1.46 1.06 -12.41
C ALA A 165 0.67 1.68 -11.25
N GLY A 166 -0.44 2.36 -11.58
CA GLY A 166 -1.39 2.83 -10.59
C GLY A 166 -1.98 1.70 -9.74
N SER A 167 -2.22 1.98 -8.48
CA SER A 167 -2.95 1.15 -7.51
C SER A 167 -3.82 2.06 -6.65
N SER A 168 -4.78 1.49 -5.94
CA SER A 168 -5.71 2.21 -5.09
C SER A 168 -5.61 1.71 -3.66
N ILE A 169 -5.10 2.56 -2.77
CA ILE A 169 -4.85 2.28 -1.35
C ILE A 169 -6.18 2.11 -0.60
N LEU A 170 -7.25 2.76 -1.10
CA LEU A 170 -8.66 2.57 -0.72
C LEU A 170 -9.06 1.09 -0.76
N ASN A 171 -8.58 0.35 -1.77
CA ASN A 171 -8.86 -1.08 -1.95
C ASN A 171 -7.88 -1.99 -1.19
N GLU A 172 -6.82 -1.44 -0.58
CA GLU A 172 -5.79 -2.19 0.15
C GLU A 172 -5.94 -2.09 1.68
N VAL A 173 -6.58 -1.04 2.19
CA VAL A 173 -6.96 -0.92 3.62
C VAL A 173 -8.40 -1.39 3.90
N SER A 174 -9.15 -1.70 2.83
CA SER A 174 -10.61 -1.88 2.84
C SER A 174 -11.39 -0.59 3.13
N LEU A 175 -12.58 -0.48 2.52
CA LEU A 175 -13.72 0.34 2.93
C LEU A 175 -15.01 -0.39 2.51
#